data_AF-A0A1D2RPM1-F1
#
_entry.id   AF-A0A1D2RPM1-F1
#
_cell.length_a   1.000
_cell.length_b   1.000
_cell.length_c   1.000
_cell.angle_alpha   90.00
_cell.angle_beta   90.00
_cell.angle_gamma   90.00
#
_symmetry.space_group_name_H-M   'P 1'
#
loop_
_entity.id
_entity.type
_entity.pdbx_description
1 polymer ?
#
loop_
_entity_poly.entity_id
_entity_poly.type
_entity_poly.pdbx_seq_one_letter_code
_entity_poly.pdbx_strand_id
1 'polypeptide(L)'
;MRPLAAVTLALALAAGASPVHAQEAGLAEAGEKLRVAASAVEAALAEVQARQAQLEAARAALAAAESARDQAEDRLARSEAQAAKGQITRRQVDADRALADRSVEAVAEARRQIQQLEADMNAGQSTLMAAKSAVDAARESVVAALGPDPKG
;
A
#
# COMPACT_ATOMS: atom_id res chain seq x y z
N MET A 1 -34.75 -66.18 14.91
CA MET A 1 -35.92 -65.81 15.73
C MET A 1 -35.69 -64.41 16.29
N ARG A 2 -36.59 -63.46 16.01
CA ARG A 2 -36.68 -62.16 16.70
C ARG A 2 -37.06 -62.38 18.16
N PRO A 3 -36.79 -61.40 19.03
CA PRO A 3 -37.92 -60.83 19.75
C PRO A 3 -38.06 -59.32 19.53
N LEU A 4 -39.32 -58.93 19.50
CA LEU A 4 -39.85 -57.57 19.38
C LEU A 4 -40.00 -56.96 20.78
N ALA A 5 -39.75 -55.65 20.83
CA ALA A 5 -40.51 -54.62 21.54
C ALA A 5 -40.37 -54.41 23.07
N ALA A 6 -40.41 -53.11 23.37
CA ALA A 6 -40.94 -52.43 24.56
C ALA A 6 -39.92 -52.14 25.69
N VAL A 7 -39.84 -50.96 26.33
CA VAL A 7 -40.62 -49.70 26.27
C VAL A 7 -39.91 -48.68 27.20
N THR A 8 -40.05 -47.38 26.89
CA THR A 8 -40.02 -46.17 27.77
C THR A 8 -38.75 -45.53 28.38
N LEU A 9 -38.77 -44.19 28.21
CA LEU A 9 -38.41 -43.09 29.13
C LEU A 9 -36.94 -42.74 29.37
N ALA A 10 -36.49 -41.58 28.88
CA ALA A 10 -36.61 -40.29 29.60
C ALA A 10 -35.83 -39.22 28.79
N LEU A 11 -36.54 -38.26 28.21
CA LEU A 11 -36.72 -36.93 28.78
C LEU A 11 -35.45 -36.05 28.69
N ALA A 12 -35.56 -35.06 27.81
CA ALA A 12 -35.10 -33.68 28.01
C ALA A 12 -33.63 -33.47 28.43
N LEU A 13 -32.80 -33.18 27.42
CA LEU A 13 -31.89 -32.05 27.54
C LEU A 13 -32.17 -31.07 26.39
N ALA A 14 -33.28 -30.34 26.53
CA ALA A 14 -33.45 -29.09 25.85
C ALA A 14 -32.52 -28.04 26.46
N ALA A 15 -32.18 -27.05 25.64
CA ALA A 15 -31.86 -25.69 26.04
C ALA A 15 -30.49 -25.44 26.69
N GLY A 16 -29.61 -24.77 25.93
CA GLY A 16 -28.39 -24.19 26.48
C GLY A 16 -27.60 -23.32 25.49
N ALA A 17 -27.67 -23.57 24.18
CA ALA A 17 -27.25 -22.57 23.20
C ALA A 17 -28.50 -21.84 22.73
N SER A 18 -28.99 -20.91 23.55
CA SER A 18 -30.06 -20.01 23.17
C SER A 18 -29.73 -19.42 21.78
N PRO A 19 -30.70 -19.24 20.86
CA PRO A 19 -30.47 -18.51 19.62
C PRO A 19 -29.85 -17.12 19.91
N VAL A 20 -30.17 -16.55 21.08
CA VAL A 20 -29.53 -15.37 21.66
C VAL A 20 -28.01 -15.50 21.83
N HIS A 21 -27.47 -16.61 22.35
CA HIS A 21 -26.02 -16.78 22.52
C HIS A 21 -25.29 -17.03 21.18
N ALA A 22 -25.94 -17.71 20.23
CA ALA A 22 -25.40 -17.84 18.88
C ALA A 22 -25.41 -16.49 18.15
N GLN A 23 -26.43 -15.66 18.39
CA GLN A 23 -26.53 -14.30 17.88
C GLN A 23 -25.48 -13.38 18.52
N GLU A 24 -25.31 -13.43 19.84
CA GLU A 24 -24.29 -12.67 20.59
C GLU A 24 -22.87 -13.04 20.17
N ALA A 25 -22.58 -14.33 19.97
CA ALA A 25 -21.29 -14.78 19.45
C ALA A 25 -21.06 -14.32 18.00
N GLY A 26 -22.08 -14.37 17.14
CA GLY A 26 -22.01 -13.88 15.76
C GLY A 26 -21.80 -12.37 15.67
N LEU A 27 -22.45 -11.59 16.54
CA LEU A 27 -22.26 -10.13 16.64
C LEU A 27 -20.87 -9.76 17.17
N ALA A 28 -20.35 -10.49 18.16
CA ALA A 28 -19.01 -10.28 18.67
C ALA A 28 -17.94 -10.56 17.60
N GLU A 29 -18.09 -11.66 16.86
CA GLU A 29 -17.18 -12.01 15.76
C GLU A 29 -17.25 -11.00 14.61
N ALA A 30 -18.46 -10.56 14.23
CA ALA A 30 -18.64 -9.57 13.18
C ALA A 30 -18.12 -8.17 13.60
N GLY A 31 -18.29 -7.79 14.86
CA GLY A 31 -17.71 -6.56 15.43
C GLY A 31 -16.18 -6.57 15.43
N GLU A 32 -15.58 -7.70 15.76
CA GLU A 32 -14.12 -7.85 15.71
C GLU A 32 -13.59 -7.79 14.27
N LYS A 33 -14.24 -8.47 13.32
CA LYS A 33 -13.92 -8.36 11.88
C LYS A 33 -14.00 -6.93 11.39
N LEU A 34 -15.03 -6.18 11.80
CA LEU A 34 -15.19 -4.78 11.45
C LEU A 34 -14.07 -3.91 12.02
N ARG A 35 -13.69 -4.13 13.29
CA ARG A 35 -12.59 -3.42 13.95
C ARG A 35 -11.26 -3.67 13.25
N VAL A 36 -10.95 -4.93 12.95
CA VAL A 36 -9.74 -5.33 12.21
C VAL A 36 -9.73 -4.69 10.82
N ALA A 37 -10.83 -4.78 10.08
CA ALA A 37 -10.93 -4.21 8.74
C ALA A 37 -10.81 -2.67 8.75
N ALA A 38 -11.40 -1.98 9.73
CA ALA A 38 -11.25 -0.54 9.90
C ALA A 38 -9.79 -0.14 10.17
N SER A 39 -9.10 -0.86 11.06
CA SER A 39 -7.68 -0.60 11.34
C SER A 39 -6.79 -0.86 10.11
N ALA A 40 -7.12 -1.85 9.27
CA ALA A 40 -6.42 -2.11 8.02
C ALA A 40 -6.61 -0.96 7.00
N VAL A 41 -7.81 -0.38 6.93
CA VAL A 41 -8.08 0.80 6.10
C VAL A 41 -7.29 2.02 6.58
N GLU A 42 -7.25 2.28 7.90
CA GLU A 42 -6.47 3.38 8.46
C GLU A 42 -4.97 3.23 8.17
N ALA A 43 -4.43 2.02 8.36
CA ALA A 43 -3.03 1.72 8.04
C ALA A 43 -2.73 1.93 6.55
N ALA A 44 -3.59 1.43 5.67
CA ALA A 44 -3.43 1.60 4.23
C ALA A 44 -3.51 3.07 3.79
N LEU A 45 -4.40 3.86 4.41
CA LEU A 45 -4.48 5.31 4.16
C LEU A 45 -3.22 6.04 4.60
N ALA A 46 -2.68 5.72 5.77
CA ALA A 46 -1.44 6.30 6.27
C ALA A 46 -0.25 5.97 5.35
N GLU A 47 -0.18 4.73 4.86
CA GLU A 47 0.85 4.28 3.93
C GLU A 47 0.77 5.01 2.58
N VAL A 48 -0.44 5.16 2.02
CA VAL A 48 -0.65 5.91 0.78
C VAL A 48 -0.22 7.38 0.94
N GLN A 49 -0.58 8.03 2.05
CA GLN A 49 -0.17 9.42 2.33
C GLN A 49 1.35 9.55 2.47
N ALA A 50 2.00 8.63 3.17
CA ALA A 50 3.45 8.61 3.31
C ALA A 50 4.14 8.45 1.96
N ARG A 51 3.65 7.54 1.09
CA ARG A 51 4.20 7.37 -0.26
C ARG A 51 3.98 8.58 -1.15
N GLN A 52 2.83 9.26 -1.03
CA GLN A 52 2.57 10.50 -1.75
C GLN A 52 3.62 11.57 -1.40
N ALA A 53 3.93 11.74 -0.11
CA ALA A 53 4.96 12.67 0.34
C ALA A 53 6.37 12.27 -0.16
N GLN A 54 6.68 10.97 -0.15
CA GLN A 54 7.95 10.47 -0.70
C GLN A 54 8.06 10.74 -2.20
N LEU A 55 6.97 10.57 -2.96
CA LEU A 55 6.94 10.85 -4.39
C LEU A 55 7.16 12.33 -4.70
N GLU A 56 6.54 13.23 -3.93
CA GLU A 56 6.77 14.67 -4.06
C GLU A 56 8.23 15.05 -3.78
N ALA A 57 8.80 14.51 -2.70
CA ALA A 57 10.21 14.70 -2.38
C ALA A 57 11.15 14.15 -3.48
N ALA A 58 10.85 12.97 -4.02
CA ALA A 58 11.62 12.37 -5.10
C ALA A 58 11.54 13.19 -6.40
N ARG A 59 10.37 13.77 -6.72
CA ARG A 59 10.20 14.69 -7.87
C ARG A 59 11.01 15.97 -7.70
N ALA A 60 11.02 16.55 -6.50
CA ALA A 60 11.88 17.69 -6.21
C ALA A 60 13.38 17.36 -6.34
N ALA A 61 13.79 16.17 -5.87
CA ALA A 61 15.15 15.69 -6.03
C ALA A 61 15.52 15.44 -7.50
N LEU A 62 14.61 14.91 -8.31
CA LEU A 62 14.80 14.75 -9.75
C LEU A 62 15.01 16.11 -10.43
N ALA A 63 14.18 17.10 -10.13
CA ALA A 63 14.33 18.44 -10.71
C ALA A 63 15.69 19.07 -10.35
N ALA A 64 16.15 18.88 -9.11
CA ALA A 64 17.48 19.32 -8.68
C ALA A 64 18.60 18.57 -9.42
N ALA A 65 18.47 17.26 -9.61
CA ALA A 65 19.43 16.44 -10.36
C ALA A 65 19.49 16.83 -11.84
N GLU A 66 18.35 17.14 -12.47
CA GLU A 66 18.27 17.61 -13.85
C GLU A 66 18.96 18.97 -14.00
N SER A 67 18.73 19.90 -13.08
CA SER A 67 19.45 21.19 -13.08
C SER A 67 20.96 21.00 -12.90
N ALA A 68 21.39 20.08 -12.04
CA ALA A 68 22.81 19.78 -11.83
C ALA A 68 23.46 19.12 -13.07
N ARG A 69 22.71 18.27 -13.79
CA ARG A 69 23.14 17.71 -15.08
C ARG A 69 23.34 18.83 -16.11
N ASP A 70 22.36 19.71 -16.28
CA ASP A 70 22.44 20.79 -17.27
C ASP A 70 23.65 21.70 -16.98
N GLN A 71 23.89 22.04 -15.72
CA GLN A 71 25.07 22.81 -15.31
C GLN A 71 26.39 22.07 -15.60
N ALA A 72 26.44 20.75 -15.41
CA ALA A 72 27.61 19.94 -15.70
C ALA A 72 27.86 19.81 -17.21
N GLU A 73 26.82 19.66 -18.01
CA GLU A 73 26.90 19.64 -19.49
C GLU A 73 27.37 20.99 -20.04
N ASP A 74 26.82 22.11 -19.55
CA ASP A 74 27.25 23.46 -19.91
C ASP A 74 28.71 23.72 -19.53
N ARG A 75 29.16 23.17 -18.40
CA ARG A 75 30.54 23.27 -17.96
C ARG A 75 31.46 22.44 -18.86
N LEU A 76 31.07 21.20 -19.18
CA LEU A 76 31.80 20.35 -20.10
C LEU A 76 31.96 21.04 -21.47
N ALA A 77 30.87 21.55 -22.05
CA ALA A 77 30.90 22.25 -23.33
C ALA A 77 31.85 23.46 -23.32
N ARG A 78 31.84 24.25 -22.23
CA ARG A 78 32.79 25.36 -22.04
C ARG A 78 34.23 24.86 -21.94
N SER A 79 34.48 23.78 -21.21
CA SER A 79 35.80 23.19 -21.05
C SER A 79 36.33 22.69 -22.41
N GLU A 80 35.51 22.01 -23.20
CA GLU A 80 35.87 21.52 -24.53
C GLU A 80 36.22 22.68 -25.49
N ALA A 81 35.44 23.76 -25.44
CA ALA A 81 35.72 24.97 -26.22
C ALA A 81 37.02 25.67 -25.81
N GLN A 82 37.35 25.70 -24.51
CA GLN A 82 38.61 26.26 -24.01
C GLN A 82 39.81 25.36 -24.34
N ALA A 83 39.63 24.04 -24.28
CA ALA A 83 40.66 23.07 -24.64
C ALA A 83 41.01 23.16 -26.13
N ALA A 84 40.02 23.35 -27.00
CA ALA A 84 40.24 23.59 -28.43
C ALA A 84 41.07 24.86 -28.70
N LYS A 85 41.03 25.84 -27.79
CA LYS A 85 41.85 27.07 -27.84
C LYS A 85 43.19 26.92 -27.12
N GLY A 86 43.51 25.73 -26.60
CA GLY A 86 44.74 25.48 -25.83
C GLY A 86 44.78 26.15 -24.46
N GLN A 87 43.64 26.65 -23.95
CA GLN A 87 43.57 27.42 -22.71
C GLN A 87 43.49 26.53 -21.46
N ILE A 88 43.05 25.29 -21.61
CA ILE A 88 42.98 24.31 -20.53
C ILE A 88 43.52 22.95 -20.95
N THR A 89 43.80 22.10 -19.95
CA THR A 89 44.37 20.77 -20.18
C THR A 89 43.29 19.72 -20.43
N ARG A 90 43.66 18.66 -21.15
CA ARG A 90 42.79 17.49 -21.36
C ARG A 90 42.29 16.86 -20.05
N ARG A 91 43.12 16.85 -19.00
CA ARG A 91 42.72 16.36 -17.67
C ARG A 91 41.54 17.14 -17.07
N GLN A 92 41.44 18.45 -17.32
CA GLN A 92 40.33 19.25 -16.83
C GLN A 92 39.04 18.93 -17.60
N VAL A 93 39.12 18.75 -18.92
CA VAL A 93 37.99 18.28 -19.74
C VAL A 93 37.52 16.89 -19.29
N ASP A 94 38.45 15.96 -19.04
CA ASP A 94 38.12 14.61 -18.59
C ASP A 94 37.42 14.62 -17.21
N ALA A 95 37.84 15.51 -16.30
CA ALA A 95 37.20 15.68 -15.00
C ALA A 95 35.78 16.26 -15.11
N ASP A 96 35.58 17.23 -15.99
CA ASP A 96 34.25 17.82 -16.25
C ASP A 96 33.34 16.81 -16.96
N ARG A 97 33.88 15.95 -17.83
CA ARG A 97 33.13 14.86 -18.46
C ARG A 97 32.67 13.83 -17.44
N ALA A 98 33.56 13.39 -16.56
CA ALA A 98 33.21 12.49 -15.46
C ALA A 98 32.19 13.10 -14.48
N LEU A 99 32.13 14.44 -14.36
CA LEU A 99 31.07 15.10 -13.61
C LEU A 99 29.73 15.02 -14.35
N ALA A 100 29.70 15.32 -15.65
CA ALA A 100 28.49 15.22 -16.47
C ALA A 100 27.93 13.80 -16.48
N ASP A 101 28.78 12.79 -16.67
CA ASP A 101 28.37 11.37 -16.66
C ASP A 101 27.71 10.98 -15.33
N ARG A 102 28.32 11.37 -14.20
CA ARG A 102 27.74 11.13 -12.86
C ARG A 102 26.40 11.84 -12.66
N SER A 103 26.25 13.06 -13.17
CA SER A 103 24.98 13.78 -13.09
C SER A 103 23.89 13.10 -13.93
N VAL A 104 24.23 12.55 -15.11
CA VAL A 104 23.32 11.75 -15.93
C VAL A 104 22.87 10.49 -15.19
N GLU A 105 23.81 9.78 -14.56
CA GLU A 105 23.51 8.59 -13.74
C GLU A 105 22.59 8.94 -12.56
N ALA A 106 22.83 10.07 -11.88
CA ALA A 106 22.00 10.53 -10.79
C ALA A 106 20.55 10.83 -11.23
N VAL A 107 20.37 11.45 -12.40
CA VAL A 107 19.03 11.67 -12.99
C VAL A 107 18.35 10.34 -13.32
N ALA A 108 19.08 9.39 -13.91
CA ALA A 108 18.54 8.08 -14.24
C ALA A 108 18.12 7.28 -13.00
N GLU A 109 18.88 7.38 -11.91
CA GLU A 109 18.55 6.77 -10.62
C GLU A 109 17.33 7.42 -9.98
N ALA A 110 17.25 8.75 -9.96
CA ALA A 110 16.09 9.48 -9.44
C ALA A 110 14.79 9.10 -10.21
N ARG A 111 14.86 8.96 -11.54
CA ARG A 111 13.73 8.49 -12.35
C ARG A 111 13.31 7.07 -12.01
N ARG A 112 14.26 6.16 -11.79
CA ARG A 112 13.97 4.78 -11.36
C ARG A 112 13.30 4.74 -9.99
N GLN A 113 13.75 5.56 -9.05
CA GLN A 113 13.12 5.67 -7.72
C GLN A 113 11.67 6.18 -7.81
N ILE A 114 11.41 7.18 -8.64
CA ILE A 114 10.04 7.67 -8.90
C ILE A 114 9.16 6.56 -9.48
N GLN A 115 9.65 5.82 -10.49
CA GLN A 115 8.89 4.70 -11.08
C GLN A 115 8.55 3.63 -10.04
N GLN A 116 9.50 3.29 -9.16
CA GLN A 116 9.26 2.33 -8.09
C GLN A 116 8.21 2.85 -7.09
N LEU A 117 8.31 4.12 -6.67
CA LEU A 117 7.32 4.73 -5.78
C LEU A 117 5.93 4.77 -6.39
N GLU A 118 5.81 5.06 -7.69
CA GLU A 118 4.53 5.04 -8.41
C GLU A 118 3.94 3.63 -8.48
N ALA A 119 4.77 2.60 -8.70
CA ALA A 119 4.34 1.20 -8.65
C ALA A 119 3.86 0.79 -7.23
N ASP A 120 4.62 1.16 -6.20
CA ASP A 120 4.28 0.87 -4.80
C ASP A 120 3.02 1.62 -4.35
N MET A 121 2.77 2.82 -4.87
CA MET A 121 1.52 3.55 -4.66
C MET A 121 0.32 2.84 -5.29
N ASN A 122 0.45 2.36 -6.53
CA ASN A 122 -0.61 1.60 -7.19
C ASN A 122 -0.92 0.31 -6.42
N ALA A 123 0.10 -0.38 -5.92
CA ALA A 123 -0.08 -1.54 -5.04
C ALA A 123 -0.80 -1.14 -3.74
N GLY A 124 -0.39 -0.04 -3.09
CA GLY A 124 -1.03 0.48 -1.88
C GLY A 124 -2.50 0.86 -2.10
N GLN A 125 -2.85 1.44 -3.25
CA GLN A 125 -4.24 1.73 -3.61
C GLN A 125 -5.07 0.45 -3.79
N SER A 126 -4.49 -0.60 -4.37
CA SER A 126 -5.14 -1.91 -4.47
C SER A 126 -5.42 -2.49 -3.08
N THR A 127 -4.43 -2.45 -2.18
CA THR A 127 -4.58 -2.87 -0.77
C THR A 127 -5.65 -2.07 -0.05
N LEU A 128 -5.71 -0.76 -0.27
CA LEU A 128 -6.76 0.10 0.31
C LEU A 128 -8.16 -0.30 -0.17
N MET A 129 -8.32 -0.59 -1.46
CA MET A 129 -9.61 -1.03 -2.00
C MET A 129 -10.02 -2.41 -1.47
N ALA A 130 -9.07 -3.34 -1.33
CA ALA A 130 -9.30 -4.64 -0.70
C ALA A 130 -9.72 -4.48 0.77
N ALA A 131 -9.05 -3.62 1.53
CA ALA A 131 -9.40 -3.33 2.92
C ALA A 131 -10.80 -2.71 3.04
N LYS A 132 -11.18 -1.79 2.15
CA LYS A 132 -12.54 -1.23 2.10
C LYS A 132 -13.58 -2.29 1.78
N SER A 133 -13.33 -3.16 0.81
CA SER A 133 -14.23 -4.28 0.49
C SER A 133 -14.40 -5.23 1.68
N ALA A 134 -13.33 -5.48 2.45
CA ALA A 134 -13.40 -6.27 3.68
C ALA A 134 -14.25 -5.59 4.77
N VAL A 135 -14.20 -4.26 4.88
CA VAL A 135 -15.09 -3.49 5.78
C VAL A 135 -16.55 -3.67 5.36
N ASP A 136 -16.86 -3.58 4.07
CA ASP A 136 -18.23 -3.73 3.58
C ASP A 136 -18.76 -5.16 3.83
N ALA A 137 -17.96 -6.19 3.58
CA ALA A 137 -18.30 -7.58 3.89
C ALA A 137 -18.49 -7.81 5.41
N ALA A 138 -17.66 -7.17 6.25
CA ALA A 138 -17.83 -7.23 7.71
C ALA A 138 -19.13 -6.54 8.15
N ARG A 139 -19.50 -5.42 7.54
CA ARG A 139 -20.78 -4.73 7.80
C ARG A 139 -21.98 -5.59 7.41
N GLU A 140 -21.94 -6.24 6.25
CA GLU A 140 -22.98 -7.18 5.83
C GLU A 140 -23.11 -8.35 6.81
N SER A 141 -22.00 -8.85 7.34
CA SER A 141 -21.99 -9.90 8.36
C SER A 141 -22.65 -9.43 9.67
N VAL A 142 -22.43 -8.18 10.09
CA VAL A 142 -23.12 -7.58 11.24
C VAL A 142 -24.62 -7.49 10.97
N VAL A 143 -25.05 -7.02 9.80
CA VAL A 143 -26.47 -6.90 9.43
C VAL A 143 -27.16 -8.27 9.39
N ALA A 144 -26.51 -9.27 8.79
CA ALA A 144 -27.01 -10.64 8.76
C ALA A 144 -27.13 -11.24 10.18
N ALA A 145 -26.16 -10.93 11.06
CA ALA A 145 -26.18 -11.34 12.47
C ALA A 145 -27.20 -10.56 13.33
N LEU A 146 -27.78 -9.46 12.85
CA LEU A 146 -28.89 -8.77 13.51
C LEU A 146 -30.26 -9.35 13.11
N GLY A 147 -30.34 -10.05 11.96
CA GLY A 147 -31.56 -10.67 11.44
C GLY A 147 -32.62 -9.65 10.96
N PRO A 148 -33.63 -10.08 10.18
CA PRO A 148 -34.78 -9.24 9.86
C PRO A 148 -35.59 -8.94 11.13
N ASP A 149 -35.95 -7.67 11.32
CA ASP A 149 -36.77 -7.20 12.44
C ASP A 149 -38.07 -8.04 12.55
N PRO A 150 -38.37 -8.73 13.66
CA PRO A 150 -39.52 -9.62 13.77
C PRO A 150 -40.87 -8.88 13.97
N LYS A 151 -40.92 -7.56 13.75
CA LYS A 151 -42.13 -6.74 13.86
C LYS A 151 -42.53 -6.13 12.51
N GLY A 152 -42.99 -6.99 11.60
CA GLY A 152 -43.92 -6.62 10.53
C GLY A 152 -45.32 -7.05 10.92
#